data_AF-A0A2S7XSC8-F1
#
_entry.id   AF-A0A2S7XSC8-F1
#
_cell.length_a   1.000
_cell.length_b   1.000
_cell.length_c   1.000
_cell.angle_alpha   90.00
_cell.angle_beta   90.00
_cell.angle_gamma   90.00
#
_symmetry.space_group_name_H-M   'P 1'
#
loop_
_entity.id
_entity.type
_entity.pdbx_description
1 polymer ?
#
loop_
_entity_poly.entity_id
_entity_poly.type
_entity_poly.pdbx_seq_one_letter_code
_entity_poly.pdbx_strand_id
1 'polypeptide(L)'
;MKTSISIVLAMTATLTAGTASANQMYLNLGSNSYDDDREIVVFGTVIPGVNTARDTNFTTASFISFGFNDILATSIYDMTDGSVYGNFIDTNNLSVLNSYGIPETGTSLAGNTTVNLKQPNCVGGQCDLNTLNPIQYGDDEGFMQSWDLQVNYRFEGILTTSGISFTSGYLEISFNDLSNDTFSGGIRTAINTGNPNEKTLLHADLTGSSINAANLDLFFDVTSAVDDFFWIDNGRGTYLDPHDTALTGEYATIRLDTNIDPPIPTADNLLLLPANFPFTTGTPYAVAAIRQTELDGSIRMAIPEPATLALLGIGLLGIGAVGRRGKLFGI
;
A
#
# COMPACT_ATOMS: atom_id res chain seq x y z
N MET A 1 -4.05 -55.69 -22.04
CA MET A 1 -3.17 -54.66 -21.47
C MET A 1 -3.57 -53.33 -22.10
N LYS A 2 -4.30 -52.48 -21.37
CA LYS A 2 -4.71 -51.15 -21.82
C LYS A 2 -3.80 -50.15 -21.13
N THR A 3 -2.90 -49.54 -21.88
CA THR A 3 -2.02 -48.46 -21.42
C THR A 3 -2.81 -47.17 -21.42
N SER A 4 -3.25 -46.73 -20.24
CA SER A 4 -3.80 -45.39 -20.04
C SER A 4 -2.64 -44.41 -19.86
N ILE A 5 -2.43 -43.53 -20.83
CA ILE A 5 -1.52 -42.39 -20.71
C ILE A 5 -2.26 -41.32 -19.90
N SER A 6 -1.88 -41.14 -18.63
CA SER A 6 -2.30 -39.98 -17.84
C SER A 6 -1.48 -38.77 -18.25
N ILE A 7 -2.07 -37.86 -19.02
CA ILE A 7 -1.51 -36.52 -19.26
C ILE A 7 -1.81 -35.71 -17.99
N VAL A 8 -0.81 -35.55 -17.14
CA VAL A 8 -0.83 -34.54 -16.07
C VAL A 8 -0.54 -33.20 -16.73
N LEU A 9 -1.58 -32.41 -16.98
CA LEU A 9 -1.43 -31.00 -17.33
C LEU A 9 -1.11 -30.24 -16.04
N ALA A 10 0.18 -30.03 -15.77
CA ALA A 10 0.59 -29.03 -14.79
C ALA A 10 0.29 -27.66 -15.42
N MET A 11 -0.88 -27.09 -15.10
CA MET A 11 -1.13 -25.67 -15.34
C MET A 11 -0.36 -24.90 -14.28
N THR A 12 0.91 -24.59 -14.56
CA THR A 12 1.59 -23.51 -13.88
C THR A 12 0.89 -22.23 -14.31
N ALA A 13 -0.04 -21.74 -13.49
CA ALA A 13 -0.51 -20.37 -13.59
C ALA A 13 0.68 -19.47 -13.20
N THR A 14 1.57 -19.21 -14.15
CA THR A 14 2.41 -18.03 -14.09
C THR A 14 1.44 -16.85 -14.08
N LEU A 15 1.16 -16.34 -12.89
CA LEU A 15 0.76 -14.96 -12.67
C LEU A 15 1.88 -14.12 -13.29
N THR A 16 1.77 -13.87 -14.59
CA THR A 16 2.38 -12.68 -15.15
C THR A 16 1.73 -11.55 -14.38
N ALA A 17 2.49 -10.91 -13.49
CA ALA A 17 2.14 -9.61 -12.98
C ALA A 17 1.85 -8.74 -14.21
N GLY A 18 0.57 -8.66 -14.58
CA GLY A 18 0.12 -7.77 -15.62
C GLY A 18 0.60 -6.40 -15.17
N THR A 19 1.12 -5.61 -16.10
CA THR A 19 1.24 -4.18 -15.89
C THR A 19 -0.16 -3.71 -15.49
N ALA A 20 -0.41 -3.54 -14.19
CA ALA A 20 -1.67 -3.03 -13.71
C ALA A 20 -1.83 -1.64 -14.33
N SER A 21 -2.74 -1.53 -15.29
CA SER A 21 -3.26 -0.23 -15.70
C SER A 21 -3.85 0.38 -14.44
N ALA A 22 -3.45 1.60 -14.09
CA ALA A 22 -4.09 2.31 -12.99
C ALA A 22 -5.55 2.51 -13.37
N ASN A 23 -6.47 1.90 -12.62
CA ASN A 23 -7.88 2.07 -12.86
C ASN A 23 -8.35 3.35 -12.17
N GLN A 24 -9.45 3.93 -12.66
CA GLN A 24 -10.07 5.05 -11.97
C GLN A 24 -10.63 4.57 -10.62
N MET A 25 -10.51 5.41 -9.61
CA MET A 25 -10.95 5.17 -8.25
C MET A 25 -11.71 6.39 -7.74
N TYR A 26 -12.63 6.20 -6.80
CA TYR A 26 -13.17 7.29 -5.99
C TYR A 26 -13.39 6.80 -4.56
N LEU A 27 -13.49 7.76 -3.64
CA LEU A 27 -13.77 7.51 -2.22
C LEU A 27 -15.17 7.98 -1.89
N ASN A 28 -15.87 7.24 -1.05
CA ASN A 28 -17.19 7.56 -0.52
C ASN A 28 -17.09 7.73 1.00
N LEU A 29 -17.24 8.97 1.47
CA LEU A 29 -17.13 9.29 2.89
C LEU A 29 -18.43 8.99 3.66
N GLY A 30 -19.53 8.73 2.96
CA GLY A 30 -20.85 8.45 3.52
C GLY A 30 -21.49 9.64 4.25
N SER A 31 -20.87 10.82 4.20
CA SER A 31 -21.31 12.06 4.83
C SER A 31 -20.60 13.27 4.21
N ASN A 32 -21.31 14.38 4.10
CA ASN A 32 -20.77 15.68 3.63
C ASN A 32 -20.13 16.48 4.78
N SER A 33 -20.09 15.92 6.01
CA SER A 33 -19.51 16.58 7.19
C SER A 33 -18.02 16.94 7.00
N TYR A 34 -17.34 16.29 6.07
CA TYR A 34 -15.93 16.58 5.77
C TYR A 34 -15.74 17.74 4.79
N ASP A 35 -16.76 18.13 4.02
CA ASP A 35 -16.75 19.38 3.23
C ASP A 35 -17.11 20.60 4.11
N ASP A 36 -17.75 20.37 5.26
CA ASP A 36 -18.29 21.42 6.15
C ASP A 36 -17.22 22.27 6.85
N ASP A 37 -15.98 21.79 6.98
CA ASP A 37 -14.87 22.54 7.59
C ASP A 37 -14.25 23.61 6.67
N ARG A 38 -14.74 23.76 5.43
CA ARG A 38 -14.41 24.90 4.54
C ARG A 38 -15.09 26.21 4.97
N GLU A 39 -15.35 26.38 6.26
CA GLU A 39 -16.01 27.55 6.80
C GLU A 39 -15.12 28.78 6.66
N ILE A 40 -15.60 29.78 5.91
CA ILE A 40 -14.88 31.05 5.75
C ILE A 40 -14.94 31.82 7.08
N VAL A 41 -13.84 31.79 7.82
CA VAL A 41 -13.64 32.64 9.01
C VAL A 41 -13.10 34.00 8.56
N VAL A 42 -13.99 34.99 8.41
CA VAL A 42 -13.57 36.38 8.16
C VAL A 42 -13.45 37.11 9.49
N PHE A 43 -12.25 37.59 9.82
CA PHE A 43 -11.97 38.35 11.06
C PHE A 43 -12.41 37.62 12.35
N GLY A 44 -12.21 36.30 12.42
CA GLY A 44 -12.49 35.51 13.63
C GLY A 44 -13.98 35.31 13.91
N THR A 45 -14.86 35.65 12.97
CA THR A 45 -16.29 35.37 13.05
C THR A 45 -16.65 34.38 11.95
N VAL A 46 -17.13 33.22 12.36
CA VAL A 46 -17.87 32.30 11.49
C VAL A 46 -19.07 33.06 10.93
N ILE A 47 -19.20 33.17 9.60
CA ILE A 47 -20.37 33.81 8.97
C ILE A 47 -21.39 32.72 8.61
N PRO A 48 -22.46 32.52 9.41
CA PRO A 48 -23.46 31.51 9.10
C PRO A 48 -24.21 31.90 7.83
N GLY A 49 -24.27 31.00 6.85
CA GLY A 49 -25.03 31.21 5.61
C GLY A 49 -24.23 31.74 4.41
N VAL A 50 -22.91 31.94 4.54
CA VAL A 50 -22.02 31.96 3.36
C VAL A 50 -21.69 30.51 2.99
N ASN A 51 -22.73 29.75 2.65
CA ASN A 51 -22.55 28.51 1.92
C ASN A 51 -22.02 28.92 0.53
N THR A 52 -20.70 28.95 0.35
CA THR A 52 -20.15 28.49 -0.92
C THR A 52 -20.83 27.15 -1.18
N ALA A 53 -21.47 26.98 -2.34
CA ALA A 53 -22.35 25.85 -2.61
C ALA A 53 -21.70 24.55 -2.09
N ARG A 54 -22.23 24.02 -0.98
CA ARG A 54 -21.82 22.74 -0.42
C ARG A 54 -21.89 21.75 -1.56
N ASP A 55 -20.84 20.96 -1.78
CA ASP A 55 -21.08 19.82 -2.65
C ASP A 55 -22.08 18.91 -1.93
N THR A 56 -23.12 18.55 -2.68
CA THR A 56 -24.18 17.68 -2.18
C THR A 56 -23.78 16.22 -2.29
N ASN A 57 -22.73 15.90 -3.07
CA ASN A 57 -22.12 14.58 -3.05
C ASN A 57 -21.30 14.42 -1.73
N PHE A 58 -20.91 13.19 -1.45
CA PHE A 58 -20.03 12.81 -0.34
C PHE A 58 -18.91 11.90 -0.89
N THR A 59 -18.64 12.08 -2.18
CA THR A 59 -17.79 11.22 -2.99
C THR A 59 -16.78 12.09 -3.69
N THR A 60 -15.51 11.72 -3.63
CA THR A 60 -14.48 12.46 -4.38
C THR A 60 -14.69 12.31 -5.88
N ALA A 61 -14.12 13.24 -6.65
CA ALA A 61 -13.83 13.02 -8.06
C ALA A 61 -13.05 11.72 -8.28
N SER A 62 -13.10 11.21 -9.50
CA SER A 62 -12.29 10.05 -9.90
C SER A 62 -10.81 10.42 -10.00
N PHE A 63 -9.94 9.59 -9.42
CA PHE A 63 -8.48 9.68 -9.50
C PHE A 63 -7.87 8.32 -9.85
N ILE A 64 -6.55 8.24 -10.07
CA ILE A 64 -5.87 6.99 -10.49
C ILE A 64 -4.72 6.58 -9.56
N SER A 65 -4.30 7.45 -8.65
CA SER A 65 -3.22 7.15 -7.69
C SER A 65 -3.32 8.00 -6.43
N PHE A 66 -2.93 7.42 -5.31
CA PHE A 66 -2.50 8.17 -4.13
C PHE A 66 -1.04 8.55 -4.30
N GLY A 67 -0.69 9.81 -4.04
CA GLY A 67 0.70 10.25 -3.88
C GLY A 67 1.08 10.28 -2.41
N PHE A 68 2.38 10.12 -2.15
CA PHE A 68 2.98 10.40 -0.84
C PHE A 68 4.39 10.95 -1.03
N ASN A 69 4.83 11.75 -0.06
CA ASN A 69 6.20 12.25 0.03
C ASN A 69 6.72 12.05 1.46
N ASP A 70 8.04 11.92 1.58
CA ASP A 70 8.73 11.94 2.87
C ASP A 70 8.22 10.89 3.89
N ILE A 71 7.71 9.75 3.43
CA ILE A 71 7.35 8.64 4.34
C ILE A 71 8.64 8.10 4.95
N LEU A 72 8.74 8.16 6.28
CA LEU A 72 9.94 7.69 6.97
C LEU A 72 9.90 6.17 7.16
N ALA A 73 10.70 5.46 6.37
CA ALA A 73 10.91 4.02 6.49
C ALA A 73 12.07 3.72 7.43
N THR A 74 11.94 2.65 8.22
CA THR A 74 13.03 2.11 9.04
C THR A 74 13.29 0.66 8.65
N SER A 75 14.49 0.37 8.14
CA SER A 75 14.93 -0.99 7.85
C SER A 75 15.81 -1.52 8.99
N ILE A 76 15.55 -2.76 9.41
CA ILE A 76 16.24 -3.48 10.50
C ILE A 76 16.80 -4.78 9.92
N TYR A 77 18.12 -4.85 9.79
CA TYR A 77 18.86 -5.98 9.22
C TYR A 77 19.30 -6.95 10.30
N ASP A 78 19.16 -8.25 10.06
CA ASP A 78 19.77 -9.29 10.87
C ASP A 78 21.29 -9.28 10.67
N MET A 79 22.04 -9.03 11.73
CA MET A 79 23.50 -9.00 11.74
C MET A 79 24.11 -10.17 12.52
N THR A 80 23.32 -11.21 12.82
CA THR A 80 23.74 -12.32 13.68
C THR A 80 24.94 -13.09 13.10
N ASP A 81 25.10 -13.09 11.77
CA ASP A 81 26.26 -13.69 11.08
C ASP A 81 27.43 -12.71 10.84
N GLY A 82 27.28 -11.46 11.28
CA GLY A 82 28.26 -10.38 11.07
C GLY A 82 28.12 -9.63 9.74
N SER A 83 27.08 -9.91 8.94
CA SER A 83 26.79 -9.26 7.67
C SER A 83 25.42 -8.59 7.66
N VAL A 84 25.23 -7.57 6.82
CA VAL A 84 23.92 -6.95 6.57
C VAL A 84 23.08 -7.75 5.57
N TYR A 85 23.72 -8.68 4.85
CA TYR A 85 23.04 -9.55 3.88
C TYR A 85 22.24 -10.62 4.61
N GLY A 86 21.07 -10.95 4.09
CA GLY A 86 20.14 -11.87 4.73
C GLY A 86 18.82 -11.19 5.06
N ASN A 87 18.18 -11.64 6.13
CA ASN A 87 16.83 -11.21 6.48
C ASN A 87 16.82 -9.77 6.99
N PHE A 88 15.78 -9.02 6.61
CA PHE A 88 15.53 -7.71 7.17
C PHE A 88 14.03 -7.44 7.27
N ILE A 89 13.67 -6.49 8.14
CA ILE A 89 12.33 -5.92 8.25
C ILE A 89 12.40 -4.48 7.76
N ASP A 90 11.38 -4.01 7.06
CA ASP A 90 11.19 -2.61 6.71
C ASP A 90 9.80 -2.14 7.15
N THR A 91 9.72 -1.04 7.89
CA THR A 91 8.45 -0.58 8.47
C THR A 91 8.47 0.92 8.74
N ASN A 92 7.30 1.55 8.63
CA ASN A 92 7.01 2.88 9.17
C ASN A 92 6.07 2.82 10.40
N ASN A 93 5.73 1.62 10.89
CA ASN A 93 4.77 1.44 11.97
C ASN A 93 5.37 1.82 13.32
N LEU A 94 4.92 2.93 13.91
CA LEU A 94 5.42 3.41 15.20
C LEU A 94 5.24 2.41 16.35
N SER A 95 4.13 1.68 16.39
CA SER A 95 3.88 0.70 17.45
C SER A 95 4.95 -0.40 17.42
N VAL A 96 5.29 -0.89 16.22
CA VAL A 96 6.36 -1.86 16.00
C VAL A 96 7.71 -1.26 16.41
N LEU A 97 8.05 -0.06 15.93
CA LEU A 97 9.34 0.59 16.24
C LEU A 97 9.51 0.89 17.74
N ASN A 98 8.44 1.34 18.41
CA ASN A 98 8.43 1.58 19.85
C ASN A 98 8.59 0.28 20.63
N SER A 99 7.98 -0.82 20.18
CA SER A 99 8.12 -2.13 20.84
C SER A 99 9.56 -2.66 20.81
N TYR A 100 10.31 -2.30 19.76
CA TYR A 100 11.72 -2.64 19.60
C TYR A 100 12.64 -1.76 20.45
N GLY A 101 12.19 -0.58 20.90
CA GLY A 101 13.00 0.31 21.73
C GLY A 101 14.26 0.82 21.03
N ILE A 102 14.20 1.01 19.70
CA ILE A 102 15.33 1.48 18.88
C ILE A 102 15.86 2.81 19.42
N PRO A 103 17.19 2.97 19.63
CA PRO A 103 17.75 4.22 20.13
C PRO A 103 17.78 5.29 19.04
N GLU A 104 17.62 6.55 19.43
CA GLU A 104 17.62 7.70 18.51
C GLU A 104 19.01 8.04 17.95
N THR A 105 20.09 7.52 18.54
CA THR A 105 21.44 7.80 18.05
C THR A 105 22.41 6.70 18.44
N GLY A 106 23.48 6.56 17.67
CA GLY A 106 24.65 5.76 18.05
C GLY A 106 25.71 5.71 16.95
N THR A 107 26.67 4.82 17.13
CA THR A 107 27.82 4.71 16.22
C THR A 107 27.45 3.92 14.96
N SER A 108 27.89 4.42 13.81
CA SER A 108 27.72 3.70 12.54
C SER A 108 28.43 2.34 12.54
N LEU A 109 28.00 1.45 11.66
CA LEU A 109 28.63 0.15 11.42
C LEU A 109 30.09 0.30 10.97
N ALA A 110 30.42 1.41 10.30
CA ALA A 110 31.80 1.77 9.94
C ALA A 110 32.65 2.23 11.14
N GLY A 111 32.03 2.57 12.28
CA GLY A 111 32.71 2.94 13.53
C GLY A 111 33.27 4.37 13.57
N ASN A 112 32.98 5.19 12.57
CA ASN A 112 33.62 6.50 12.35
C ASN A 112 32.64 7.69 12.32
N THR A 113 31.33 7.41 12.26
CA THR A 113 30.25 8.43 12.18
C THR A 113 29.17 8.14 13.21
N THR A 114 28.37 9.17 13.52
CA THR A 114 27.16 9.03 14.33
C THR A 114 25.96 8.93 13.41
N VAL A 115 25.12 7.92 13.61
CA VAL A 115 23.82 7.77 12.95
C VAL A 115 22.75 8.32 13.88
N ASN A 116 21.87 9.17 13.36
CA ASN A 116 20.72 9.70 14.08
C ASN A 116 19.45 9.10 13.47
N LEU A 117 18.63 8.50 14.31
CA LEU A 117 17.34 7.92 13.98
C LEU A 117 16.24 8.77 14.62
N LYS A 118 15.10 8.88 13.94
CA LYS A 118 13.91 9.58 14.44
C LYS A 118 12.69 8.66 14.31
N GLN A 119 11.75 8.71 15.23
CA GLN A 119 10.47 8.03 15.02
C GLN A 119 9.70 8.74 13.87
N PRO A 120 8.94 8.02 13.04
CA PRO A 120 8.09 8.64 12.03
C PRO A 120 7.14 9.68 12.66
N ASN A 121 7.11 10.89 12.13
CA ASN A 121 6.22 11.95 12.63
C ASN A 121 4.89 11.93 11.87
N CYS A 122 4.00 10.97 12.16
CA CYS A 122 2.70 10.88 11.49
C CYS A 122 1.85 12.15 11.71
N VAL A 123 1.91 12.77 12.89
CA VAL A 123 1.21 14.05 13.16
C VAL A 123 1.73 15.20 12.28
N GLY A 124 3.00 15.13 11.86
CA GLY A 124 3.59 16.06 10.89
C GLY A 124 3.50 15.60 9.44
N GLY A 125 2.73 14.56 9.16
CA GLY A 125 2.41 14.06 7.83
C GLY A 125 3.39 13.06 7.21
N GLN A 126 4.36 12.54 7.97
CA GLN A 126 5.32 11.53 7.45
C GLN A 126 4.72 10.12 7.29
N CYS A 127 3.41 9.98 7.45
CA CYS A 127 2.67 8.75 7.26
C CYS A 127 1.49 8.95 6.30
N ASP A 128 1.33 10.17 5.75
CA ASP A 128 0.12 10.55 5.04
C ASP A 128 0.24 10.24 3.55
N LEU A 129 -0.89 9.85 2.96
CA LEU A 129 -1.12 10.03 1.55
C LEU A 129 -1.47 11.51 1.34
N ASN A 130 -0.66 12.20 0.56
CA ASN A 130 -0.70 13.65 0.46
C ASN A 130 -1.38 14.17 -0.82
N THR A 131 -1.81 13.26 -1.70
CA THR A 131 -2.37 13.65 -2.99
C THR A 131 -3.33 12.59 -3.51
N LEU A 132 -4.51 13.01 -3.97
CA LEU A 132 -5.37 12.24 -4.87
C LEU A 132 -5.12 12.72 -6.30
N ASN A 133 -4.55 11.87 -7.15
CA ASN A 133 -4.08 12.29 -8.48
C ASN A 133 -4.70 11.47 -9.62
N PRO A 134 -5.23 12.11 -10.68
CA PRO A 134 -5.61 13.53 -10.72
C PRO A 134 -6.93 13.76 -9.98
N ILE A 135 -7.04 14.83 -9.22
CA ILE A 135 -8.34 15.42 -8.85
C ILE A 135 -8.32 16.90 -9.25
N GLN A 136 -9.44 17.37 -9.81
CA GLN A 136 -9.65 18.79 -10.04
C GLN A 136 -10.02 19.46 -8.71
N TYR A 137 -9.35 20.57 -8.38
CA TYR A 137 -9.54 21.30 -7.13
C TYR A 137 -11.02 21.55 -6.82
N GLY A 138 -11.47 21.14 -5.63
CA GLY A 138 -12.82 21.37 -5.11
C GLY A 138 -13.68 20.12 -4.92
N ASP A 139 -13.36 19.02 -5.61
CA ASP A 139 -14.09 17.73 -5.59
C ASP A 139 -13.22 16.63 -4.92
N ASP A 140 -12.48 17.03 -3.89
CA ASP A 140 -11.62 16.21 -3.03
C ASP A 140 -12.27 15.97 -1.65
N GLU A 141 -13.50 16.43 -1.44
CA GLU A 141 -14.29 16.23 -0.22
C GLU A 141 -13.57 16.63 1.08
N GLY A 142 -12.69 17.64 1.02
CA GLY A 142 -11.93 18.10 2.19
C GLY A 142 -10.67 17.29 2.50
N PHE A 143 -10.17 16.47 1.57
CA PHE A 143 -8.91 15.75 1.73
C PHE A 143 -7.74 16.69 2.08
N MET A 144 -6.94 16.29 3.07
CA MET A 144 -5.89 17.08 3.74
C MET A 144 -6.36 18.37 4.45
N GLN A 145 -7.67 18.62 4.54
CA GLN A 145 -8.23 19.79 5.21
C GLN A 145 -8.98 19.36 6.48
N SER A 146 -9.88 18.39 6.34
CA SER A 146 -10.73 17.85 7.41
C SER A 146 -10.46 16.37 7.70
N TRP A 147 -9.83 15.67 6.76
CA TRP A 147 -9.40 14.28 6.93
C TRP A 147 -8.20 13.97 6.03
N ASP A 148 -7.47 12.92 6.37
CA ASP A 148 -6.44 12.34 5.51
C ASP A 148 -6.46 10.80 5.56
N LEU A 149 -5.57 10.21 4.77
CA LEU A 149 -5.30 8.77 4.80
C LEU A 149 -3.87 8.54 5.22
N GLN A 150 -3.67 7.64 6.17
CA GLN A 150 -2.35 7.26 6.64
C GLN A 150 -1.99 5.85 6.20
N VAL A 151 -0.75 5.68 5.79
CA VAL A 151 -0.17 4.39 5.43
C VAL A 151 0.64 3.86 6.61
N ASN A 152 0.36 2.60 6.98
CA ASN A 152 1.17 1.82 7.89
C ASN A 152 1.55 0.52 7.21
N TYR A 153 2.82 0.10 7.31
CA TYR A 153 3.25 -1.16 6.73
C TYR A 153 4.33 -1.85 7.55
N ARG A 154 4.47 -3.14 7.33
CA ARG A 154 5.61 -3.93 7.79
C ARG A 154 5.91 -4.99 6.74
N PHE A 155 7.07 -4.86 6.11
CA PHE A 155 7.58 -5.79 5.12
C PHE A 155 8.74 -6.60 5.67
N GLU A 156 8.84 -7.84 5.22
CA GLU A 156 9.98 -8.71 5.46
C GLU A 156 10.63 -9.04 4.12
N GLY A 157 11.95 -9.10 4.10
CA GLY A 157 12.68 -9.33 2.89
C GLY A 157 14.07 -9.90 3.10
N ILE A 158 14.77 -10.10 1.99
CA ILE A 158 16.14 -10.58 1.92
C ILE A 158 16.98 -9.55 1.17
N LEU A 159 18.06 -9.07 1.81
CA LEU A 159 19.09 -8.26 1.16
C LEU A 159 20.19 -9.18 0.63
N THR A 160 20.49 -9.06 -0.66
CA THR A 160 21.59 -9.77 -1.33
C THR A 160 22.55 -8.76 -1.96
N THR A 161 23.66 -9.26 -2.50
CA THR A 161 24.59 -8.42 -3.28
C THR A 161 23.96 -7.87 -4.57
N SER A 162 22.86 -8.45 -5.04
CA SER A 162 22.11 -7.98 -6.22
C SER A 162 21.01 -6.99 -5.87
N GLY A 163 20.75 -6.75 -4.58
CA GLY A 163 19.71 -5.84 -4.10
C GLY A 163 18.75 -6.50 -3.11
N ILE A 164 17.69 -5.76 -2.80
CA ILE A 164 16.61 -6.13 -1.88
C ILE A 164 15.49 -6.86 -2.63
N SER A 165 14.89 -7.83 -1.94
CA SER A 165 13.67 -8.52 -2.36
C SER A 165 12.76 -8.68 -1.15
N PHE A 166 11.56 -8.12 -1.22
CA PHE A 166 10.53 -8.32 -0.21
C PHE A 166 9.72 -9.58 -0.51
N THR A 167 9.53 -10.40 0.51
CA THR A 167 8.98 -11.76 0.40
C THR A 167 7.66 -11.93 1.15
N SER A 168 7.38 -11.10 2.14
CA SER A 168 6.11 -11.09 2.87
C SER A 168 5.91 -9.77 3.61
N GLY A 169 4.73 -9.61 4.22
CA GLY A 169 4.37 -8.42 4.97
C GLY A 169 3.01 -7.89 4.55
N TYR A 170 2.67 -6.71 5.05
CA TYR A 170 1.37 -6.09 4.82
C TYR A 170 1.47 -4.58 4.67
N LEU A 171 0.46 -4.01 4.01
CA LEU A 171 0.18 -2.59 3.88
C LEU A 171 -1.24 -2.34 4.42
N GLU A 172 -1.37 -1.33 5.27
CA GLU A 172 -2.63 -0.85 5.81
C GLU A 172 -2.82 0.62 5.47
N ILE A 173 -4.04 0.96 5.04
CA ILE A 173 -4.46 2.36 4.85
C ILE A 173 -5.52 2.63 5.91
N SER A 174 -5.32 3.69 6.68
CA SER A 174 -6.23 4.11 7.75
C SER A 174 -6.79 5.50 7.47
N PHE A 175 -8.06 5.69 7.80
CA PHE A 175 -8.70 7.00 7.83
C PHE A 175 -8.24 7.74 9.09
N ASN A 176 -7.92 9.01 8.95
CA ASN A 176 -7.64 9.89 10.07
C ASN A 176 -8.48 11.18 9.94
N ASP A 177 -9.29 11.41 10.96
CA ASP A 177 -10.16 12.59 11.09
C ASP A 177 -9.37 13.74 11.74
N LEU A 178 -9.16 14.82 10.98
CA LEU A 178 -8.36 15.97 11.41
C LEU A 178 -9.17 16.99 12.22
N SER A 179 -10.49 17.02 12.05
CA SER A 179 -11.36 17.97 12.78
C SER A 179 -11.77 17.47 14.16
N ASN A 180 -11.39 16.23 14.52
CA ASN A 180 -11.68 15.62 15.83
C ASN A 180 -13.19 15.61 16.12
N ASP A 181 -14.00 15.66 15.07
CA ASP A 181 -15.43 15.52 15.18
C ASP A 181 -15.73 14.05 15.44
N THR A 182 -16.66 13.78 16.34
CA THR A 182 -16.90 12.39 16.79
C THR A 182 -17.60 11.64 15.66
N PHE A 183 -16.84 11.08 14.70
CA PHE A 183 -17.26 10.27 13.56
C PHE A 183 -18.76 9.92 13.54
N SER A 184 -19.60 10.84 13.04
CA SER A 184 -21.07 10.73 13.17
C SER A 184 -21.80 10.23 11.92
N GLY A 185 -21.08 9.87 10.85
CA GLY A 185 -21.70 9.43 9.59
C GLY A 185 -20.93 8.33 8.86
N GLY A 186 -21.66 7.33 8.37
CA GLY A 186 -21.19 6.49 7.25
C GLY A 186 -20.48 5.18 7.61
N ILE A 187 -19.22 5.24 8.05
CA ILE A 187 -18.35 4.05 8.15
C ILE A 187 -18.65 3.25 9.42
N ARG A 188 -19.68 2.39 9.33
CA ARG A 188 -20.28 1.69 10.48
C ARG A 188 -19.46 0.53 11.06
N THR A 189 -18.40 0.06 10.39
CA THR A 189 -17.62 -1.09 10.90
C THR A 189 -16.16 -1.06 10.43
N ALA A 190 -15.34 -0.13 10.93
CA ALA A 190 -13.89 -0.21 10.74
C ALA A 190 -13.19 -0.80 11.98
N ILE A 191 -12.04 -1.43 11.77
CA ILE A 191 -11.25 -2.10 12.81
C ILE A 191 -10.60 -1.00 13.69
N ASN A 192 -10.97 -0.95 14.99
CA ASN A 192 -10.41 0.02 15.93
C ASN A 192 -8.91 -0.27 16.20
N THR A 193 -8.02 0.67 15.89
CA THR A 193 -6.56 0.57 16.13
C THR A 193 -6.12 1.15 17.49
N GLY A 194 -7.06 1.62 18.31
CA GLY A 194 -6.78 2.13 19.68
C GLY A 194 -6.69 3.66 19.78
N ASN A 195 -6.66 4.38 18.66
CA ASN A 195 -7.07 5.78 18.57
C ASN A 195 -8.55 5.81 18.09
N PRO A 196 -9.50 6.43 18.82
CA PRO A 196 -10.91 6.45 18.41
C PRO A 196 -11.17 7.17 17.07
N ASN A 197 -10.20 7.95 16.57
CA ASN A 197 -10.29 8.70 15.32
C ASN A 197 -9.58 8.01 14.14
N GLU A 198 -8.79 6.95 14.40
CA GLU A 198 -8.10 6.20 13.36
C GLU A 198 -8.81 4.87 13.08
N LYS A 199 -9.09 4.62 11.81
CA LYS A 199 -9.84 3.45 11.36
C LYS A 199 -9.14 2.80 10.18
N THR A 200 -8.70 1.55 10.30
CA THR A 200 -8.15 0.82 9.16
C THR A 200 -9.25 0.59 8.12
N LEU A 201 -9.05 1.15 6.92
CA LEU A 201 -9.96 1.09 5.79
C LEU A 201 -9.65 -0.06 4.86
N LEU A 202 -8.37 -0.40 4.74
CA LEU A 202 -7.89 -1.41 3.81
C LEU A 202 -6.67 -2.09 4.43
N HIS A 203 -6.62 -3.42 4.29
CA HIS A 203 -5.45 -4.24 4.57
C HIS A 203 -5.12 -5.06 3.32
N ALA A 204 -3.86 -5.06 2.94
CA ALA A 204 -3.35 -5.81 1.79
C ALA A 204 -2.08 -6.57 2.13
N ASP A 205 -2.02 -7.82 1.67
CA ASP A 205 -0.89 -8.72 1.88
C ASP A 205 0.09 -8.63 0.71
N LEU A 206 1.39 -8.54 1.02
CA LEU A 206 2.43 -8.46 0.02
C LEU A 206 2.52 -9.77 -0.77
N THR A 207 2.38 -9.69 -2.09
CA THR A 207 2.47 -10.83 -3.01
C THR A 207 3.79 -10.89 -3.76
N GLY A 208 4.51 -9.77 -3.87
CA GLY A 208 5.85 -9.74 -4.46
C GLY A 208 6.45 -8.36 -4.55
N SER A 209 7.69 -8.31 -5.04
CA SER A 209 8.43 -7.08 -5.26
C SER A 209 9.30 -7.17 -6.52
N SER A 210 9.62 -6.01 -7.09
CA SER A 210 10.53 -5.88 -8.22
C SER A 210 11.35 -4.60 -8.05
N ILE A 211 12.68 -4.72 -8.06
CA ILE A 211 13.58 -3.58 -7.99
C ILE A 211 14.35 -3.41 -9.30
N ASN A 212 14.40 -2.18 -9.81
CA ASN A 212 15.26 -1.78 -10.91
C ASN A 212 16.02 -0.50 -10.53
N ALA A 213 17.32 -0.64 -10.27
CA ALA A 213 18.13 0.40 -9.67
C ALA A 213 17.51 0.90 -8.35
N ALA A 214 17.12 2.17 -8.27
CA ALA A 214 16.49 2.76 -7.08
C ALA A 214 14.96 2.64 -7.06
N ASN A 215 14.32 2.24 -8.17
CA ASN A 215 12.88 2.14 -8.26
C ASN A 215 12.42 0.78 -7.75
N LEU A 216 11.52 0.79 -6.77
CA LEU A 216 10.94 -0.37 -6.14
C LEU A 216 9.44 -0.40 -6.41
N ASP A 217 8.99 -1.48 -7.05
CA ASP A 217 7.59 -1.85 -7.14
C ASP A 217 7.28 -2.94 -6.11
N LEU A 218 6.25 -2.72 -5.30
CA LEU A 218 5.66 -3.72 -4.41
C LEU A 218 4.24 -4.04 -4.87
N PHE A 219 3.89 -5.32 -4.86
CA PHE A 219 2.60 -5.83 -5.30
C PHE A 219 1.86 -6.43 -4.10
N PHE A 220 0.57 -6.15 -3.99
CA PHE A 220 -0.27 -6.64 -2.91
C PHE A 220 -1.64 -7.11 -3.41
N ASP A 221 -2.24 -8.01 -2.65
CA ASP A 221 -3.66 -8.36 -2.78
C ASP A 221 -4.43 -7.79 -1.60
N VAL A 222 -5.52 -7.07 -1.86
CA VAL A 222 -6.42 -6.54 -0.81
C VAL A 222 -7.18 -7.68 -0.17
N THR A 223 -6.87 -8.00 1.08
CA THR A 223 -7.50 -9.13 1.80
C THR A 223 -8.61 -8.68 2.76
N SER A 224 -8.67 -7.40 3.11
CA SER A 224 -9.85 -6.80 3.72
C SER A 224 -9.99 -5.33 3.37
N ALA A 225 -11.22 -4.87 3.26
CA ALA A 225 -11.54 -3.46 3.10
C ALA A 225 -12.85 -3.14 3.83
N VAL A 226 -13.05 -1.87 4.15
CA VAL A 226 -14.31 -1.36 4.69
C VAL A 226 -15.33 -1.24 3.57
N ASP A 227 -16.52 -1.79 3.84
CA ASP A 227 -17.69 -1.74 2.98
C ASP A 227 -18.11 -0.30 2.64
N ASP A 228 -18.52 -0.08 1.40
CA ASP A 228 -19.03 1.15 0.79
C ASP A 228 -18.05 2.34 0.76
N PHE A 229 -16.79 2.20 1.19
CA PHE A 229 -15.84 3.32 1.27
C PHE A 229 -15.03 3.51 -0.03
N PHE A 230 -14.53 2.42 -0.60
CA PHE A 230 -13.54 2.47 -1.68
C PHE A 230 -14.12 1.88 -2.96
N TRP A 231 -13.95 2.54 -4.09
CA TRP A 231 -14.54 2.10 -5.36
C TRP A 231 -13.51 2.15 -6.49
N ILE A 232 -13.32 1.03 -7.19
CA ILE A 232 -12.33 0.88 -8.26
C ILE A 232 -13.01 0.45 -9.55
N ASP A 233 -12.78 1.17 -10.65
CA ASP A 233 -13.22 0.73 -11.98
C ASP A 233 -12.56 -0.62 -12.32
N ASN A 234 -13.33 -1.57 -12.82
CA ASN A 234 -12.81 -2.84 -13.35
C ASN A 234 -12.19 -2.74 -14.77
N GLY A 235 -11.94 -1.52 -15.25
CA GLY A 235 -11.41 -1.22 -16.58
C GLY A 235 -12.47 -1.15 -17.67
N ARG A 236 -13.76 -1.16 -17.29
CA ARG A 236 -14.92 -1.12 -18.22
C ARG A 236 -15.93 -0.04 -17.88
N GLY A 237 -15.57 0.88 -16.97
CA GLY A 237 -16.47 1.91 -16.44
C GLY A 237 -17.43 1.39 -15.38
N THR A 238 -17.17 0.21 -14.80
CA THR A 238 -17.96 -0.33 -13.68
C THR A 238 -17.10 -0.32 -12.43
N TYR A 239 -17.52 0.47 -11.45
CA TYR A 239 -16.86 0.56 -10.16
C TYR A 239 -17.31 -0.58 -9.25
N LEU A 240 -16.35 -1.22 -8.61
CA LEU A 240 -16.56 -2.31 -7.66
C LEU A 240 -15.89 -1.95 -6.33
N ASP A 241 -16.51 -2.40 -5.25
CA ASP A 241 -15.98 -2.25 -3.90
C ASP A 241 -14.99 -3.38 -3.57
N PRO A 242 -13.73 -3.08 -3.19
CA PRO A 242 -12.78 -4.08 -2.74
C PRO A 242 -13.25 -4.96 -1.57
N HIS A 243 -14.16 -4.48 -0.72
CA HIS A 243 -14.78 -5.29 0.33
C HIS A 243 -15.53 -6.49 -0.27
N ASP A 244 -16.39 -6.24 -1.25
CA ASP A 244 -17.13 -7.28 -1.96
C ASP A 244 -16.22 -8.21 -2.76
N THR A 245 -15.19 -7.66 -3.43
CA THR A 245 -14.31 -8.49 -4.26
C THR A 245 -13.37 -9.36 -3.43
N ALA A 246 -12.93 -8.91 -2.25
CA ALA A 246 -12.17 -9.72 -1.30
C ALA A 246 -12.97 -10.95 -0.81
N LEU A 247 -14.29 -10.81 -0.62
CA LEU A 247 -15.17 -11.93 -0.22
C LEU A 247 -15.34 -13.00 -1.31
N THR A 248 -15.12 -12.64 -2.57
CA THR A 248 -15.30 -13.52 -3.74
C THR A 248 -14.00 -14.12 -4.26
N GLY A 249 -12.85 -13.71 -3.71
CA GLY A 249 -11.52 -14.16 -4.13
C GLY A 249 -11.02 -13.51 -5.43
N GLU A 250 -11.71 -12.48 -5.92
CA GLU A 250 -11.24 -11.60 -6.99
C GLU A 250 -10.58 -10.37 -6.34
N TYR A 251 -9.40 -10.54 -5.76
CA TYR A 251 -8.76 -9.46 -5.00
C TYR A 251 -8.46 -8.24 -5.87
N ALA A 252 -8.79 -7.05 -5.35
CA ALA A 252 -8.16 -5.84 -5.86
C ALA A 252 -6.66 -5.95 -5.62
N THR A 253 -5.87 -5.56 -6.61
CA THR A 253 -4.40 -5.58 -6.54
C THR A 253 -3.89 -4.16 -6.35
N ILE A 254 -2.87 -4.01 -5.51
CA ILE A 254 -2.19 -2.74 -5.26
C ILE A 254 -0.79 -2.82 -5.84
N ARG A 255 -0.36 -1.73 -6.47
CA ARG A 255 1.04 -1.46 -6.79
C ARG A 255 1.49 -0.22 -6.05
N LEU A 256 2.46 -0.38 -5.16
CA LEU A 256 3.21 0.71 -4.56
C LEU A 256 4.50 0.89 -5.36
N ASP A 257 4.66 2.07 -5.93
CA ASP A 257 5.86 2.50 -6.67
C ASP A 257 6.58 3.54 -5.82
N THR A 258 7.79 3.21 -5.36
CA THR A 258 8.61 4.06 -4.49
C THR A 258 10.07 4.01 -4.89
N ASN A 259 10.86 4.97 -4.42
CA ASN A 259 12.31 4.94 -4.48
C ASN A 259 12.93 4.43 -3.17
N ILE A 260 14.08 3.77 -3.26
CA ILE A 260 14.98 3.53 -2.12
C ILE A 260 16.39 3.92 -2.56
N ASP A 261 16.98 4.90 -1.87
CA ASP A 261 18.33 5.39 -2.19
C ASP A 261 19.24 5.45 -0.94
N PRO A 262 20.39 4.75 -0.93
CA PRO A 262 20.81 3.73 -1.88
C PRO A 262 20.06 2.40 -1.67
N PRO A 263 19.80 1.62 -2.73
CA PRO A 263 19.17 0.29 -2.62
C PRO A 263 19.92 -0.65 -1.66
N ILE A 264 21.25 -0.62 -1.73
CA ILE A 264 22.13 -1.36 -0.82
C ILE A 264 22.71 -0.34 0.18
N PRO A 265 22.48 -0.52 1.49
CA PRO A 265 22.99 0.41 2.49
C PRO A 265 24.52 0.39 2.55
N THR A 266 25.10 1.56 2.84
CA THR A 266 26.52 1.69 3.16
C THR A 266 26.73 1.60 4.68
N ALA A 267 27.91 1.16 5.11
CA ALA A 267 28.23 1.00 6.53
C ALA A 267 28.18 2.32 7.33
N ASP A 268 28.36 3.47 6.67
CA ASP A 268 28.31 4.79 7.31
C ASP A 268 26.87 5.21 7.69
N ASN A 269 25.85 4.65 7.02
CA ASN A 269 24.44 4.99 7.20
C ASN A 269 23.69 4.00 8.12
N LEU A 270 24.37 2.94 8.57
CA LEU A 270 23.79 1.89 9.39
C LEU A 270 24.16 2.08 10.85
N LEU A 271 23.18 2.24 11.72
CA LEU A 271 23.38 2.18 13.15
C LEU A 271 23.57 0.71 13.58
N LEU A 272 24.72 0.36 14.14
CA LEU A 272 24.93 -0.97 14.69
C LEU A 272 24.37 -1.04 16.12
N LEU A 273 23.44 -1.96 16.35
CA LEU A 273 23.00 -2.32 17.69
C LEU A 273 23.88 -3.42 18.28
N PRO A 274 24.36 -3.27 19.54
CA PRO A 274 25.19 -4.29 20.17
C PRO A 274 24.42 -5.58 20.42
N ALA A 275 25.12 -6.72 20.48
CA ALA A 275 24.52 -8.05 20.66
C ALA A 275 23.72 -8.25 21.97
N ASN A 276 23.85 -7.33 22.93
CA ASN A 276 23.12 -7.34 24.19
C ASN A 276 22.11 -6.18 24.26
N PHE A 277 21.72 -5.60 23.13
CA PHE A 277 20.73 -4.53 23.12
C PHE A 277 19.41 -5.07 23.70
N PRO A 278 18.90 -4.48 24.79
CA PRO A 278 17.72 -5.00 25.48
C PRO A 278 16.48 -4.57 24.70
N PHE A 279 16.20 -5.25 23.59
CA PHE A 279 14.95 -5.07 22.87
C PHE A 279 13.79 -5.30 23.85
N THR A 280 12.88 -4.33 23.90
CA THR A 280 11.86 -4.27 24.95
C THR A 280 10.87 -5.43 24.80
N THR A 281 10.57 -5.81 23.55
CA THR A 281 10.01 -7.10 23.11
C THR A 281 10.04 -7.17 21.58
N GLY A 282 10.26 -8.34 20.98
CA GLY A 282 9.77 -8.61 19.62
C GLY A 282 10.68 -8.32 18.43
N THR A 283 11.92 -7.83 18.58
CA THR A 283 12.84 -7.95 17.43
C THR A 283 13.20 -9.42 17.21
N PRO A 284 13.18 -9.89 15.96
CA PRO A 284 13.59 -11.27 15.68
C PRO A 284 15.11 -11.48 15.78
N TYR A 285 15.92 -10.41 15.89
CA TYR A 285 17.37 -10.48 15.71
C TYR A 285 18.14 -10.17 16.99
N ALA A 286 19.15 -10.99 17.28
CA ALA A 286 20.03 -10.82 18.44
C ALA A 286 21.07 -9.71 18.23
N VAL A 287 21.49 -9.51 16.99
CA VAL A 287 22.35 -8.39 16.54
C VAL A 287 21.64 -7.76 15.35
N ALA A 288 21.52 -6.44 15.33
CA ALA A 288 20.85 -5.75 14.25
C ALA A 288 21.61 -4.50 13.78
N ALA A 289 21.47 -4.19 12.49
CA ALA A 289 21.83 -2.89 11.95
C ALA A 289 20.57 -2.17 11.48
N ILE A 290 20.50 -0.85 11.69
CA ILE A 290 19.29 -0.06 11.41
C ILE A 290 19.64 1.08 10.47
N ARG A 291 18.80 1.31 9.45
CA ARG A 291 18.83 2.51 8.62
C ARG A 291 17.45 3.15 8.56
N GLN A 292 17.44 4.41 8.16
CA GLN A 292 16.22 5.11 7.77
C GLN A 292 16.35 5.69 6.37
N THR A 293 15.25 5.68 5.65
CA THR A 293 15.12 6.28 4.32
C THR A 293 13.79 7.02 4.23
N GLU A 294 13.79 8.12 3.49
CA GLU A 294 12.57 8.84 3.15
C GLU A 294 12.08 8.30 1.81
N LEU A 295 10.81 7.90 1.75
CA LEU A 295 10.17 7.28 0.60
C LEU A 295 9.23 8.28 -0.05
N ASP A 296 9.37 8.41 -1.36
CA ASP A 296 8.46 9.17 -2.21
C ASP A 296 7.88 8.24 -3.28
N GLY A 297 6.59 8.38 -3.55
CA GLY A 297 5.97 7.43 -4.45
C GLY A 297 4.48 7.60 -4.69
N SER A 298 3.91 6.53 -5.24
CA SER A 298 2.48 6.45 -5.48
C SER A 298 1.93 5.05 -5.24
N ILE A 299 0.66 5.00 -4.83
CA ILE A 299 -0.11 3.78 -4.69
C ILE A 299 -1.19 3.78 -5.76
N ARG A 300 -1.26 2.70 -6.54
CA ARG A 300 -2.25 2.48 -7.60
C ARG A 300 -2.97 1.18 -7.35
N MET A 301 -4.25 1.12 -7.72
CA MET A 301 -5.05 -0.09 -7.55
C MET A 301 -5.75 -0.48 -8.85
N ALA A 302 -6.03 -1.78 -8.99
CA ALA A 302 -6.76 -2.34 -10.10
C ALA A 302 -7.52 -3.60 -9.67
N ILE A 303 -8.67 -3.85 -10.29
CA ILE A 303 -9.39 -5.11 -10.13
C ILE A 303 -9.11 -5.96 -11.37
N PRO A 304 -8.49 -7.16 -11.22
CA PRO A 304 -8.24 -8.06 -12.34
C PRO A 304 -9.53 -8.41 -13.07
N GLU A 305 -9.47 -8.57 -14.39
CA GLU A 305 -10.64 -9.08 -15.12
C GLU A 305 -10.96 -10.52 -14.68
N PRO A 306 -12.24 -10.89 -14.51
CA PRO A 306 -12.62 -12.26 -14.20
C PRO A 306 -12.02 -13.25 -15.21
N ALA A 307 -11.27 -14.24 -14.71
CA ALA A 307 -10.54 -15.22 -15.53
C ALA A 307 -11.43 -15.99 -16.52
N THR A 308 -12.75 -16.04 -16.27
CA THR A 308 -13.75 -16.65 -17.15
C THR A 308 -13.81 -16.01 -18.54
N LEU A 309 -13.56 -14.70 -18.64
CA LEU A 309 -13.55 -13.99 -19.93
C LEU A 309 -12.25 -14.19 -20.71
N ALA A 310 -11.11 -14.23 -20.01
CA ALA A 310 -9.84 -14.62 -20.61
C ALA A 310 -9.92 -16.05 -21.18
N LEU A 311 -10.54 -16.97 -20.45
CA LEU A 311 -10.75 -18.35 -20.89
C LEU A 311 -11.77 -18.46 -22.03
N LEU A 312 -12.83 -17.65 -22.05
CA LEU A 312 -13.77 -17.57 -23.18
C LEU A 312 -13.08 -17.03 -24.44
N GLY A 313 -12.23 -16.01 -24.31
CA GLY A 313 -11.44 -15.45 -25.41
C GLY A 313 -10.43 -16.45 -26.00
N ILE A 314 -9.70 -17.16 -25.14
CA ILE A 314 -8.79 -18.24 -25.56
C ILE A 314 -9.58 -19.42 -26.14
N GLY A 315 -10.75 -19.74 -25.57
CA GLY A 315 -11.65 -20.77 -26.07
C GLY A 315 -12.17 -20.48 -27.48
N LEU A 316 -12.59 -19.24 -27.75
CA LEU A 316 -13.01 -18.78 -29.08
C LEU A 316 -11.86 -18.74 -30.08
N LEU A 317 -10.66 -18.30 -29.68
CA LEU A 317 -9.45 -18.35 -30.51
C LEU A 317 -9.03 -19.80 -30.81
N GLY A 318 -9.12 -20.70 -29.83
CA GLY A 318 -8.87 -22.13 -29.99
C GLY A 318 -9.86 -22.79 -30.95
N ILE A 319 -11.16 -22.49 -30.81
CA ILE A 319 -12.20 -22.99 -31.73
C ILE A 319 -12.02 -22.40 -33.13
N GLY A 320 -11.65 -21.12 -33.26
CA GLY A 320 -11.35 -20.49 -34.55
C GLY A 320 -10.13 -21.08 -35.27
N ALA A 321 -9.08 -21.43 -34.53
CA ALA A 321 -7.88 -22.09 -35.05
C ALA A 321 -8.15 -23.56 -35.45
N VAL A 322 -8.98 -24.28 -34.68
CA VAL A 322 -9.43 -25.64 -35.01
C VAL A 322 -10.37 -25.63 -36.23
N GLY A 323 -11.26 -24.64 -36.33
CA GLY A 323 -12.18 -24.46 -37.46
C GLY A 323 -11.49 -24.20 -38.80
N ARG A 324 -10.28 -23.60 -38.80
CA ARG A 324 -9.47 -23.40 -40.01
C ARG A 324 -8.69 -24.63 -40.47
N ARG A 325 -8.44 -25.62 -39.60
CA ARG A 325 -7.80 -26.89 -39.99
C ARG A 325 -8.76 -27.93 -40.58
N GLY A 326 -10.08 -27.69 -40.50
CA GLY A 326 -11.11 -28.59 -41.05
C GLY A 326 -11.46 -28.40 -42.54
N LYS A 327 -10.84 -27.44 -43.26
CA LYS A 327 -11.12 -27.16 -44.68
C LYS A 327 -9.94 -27.44 -45.62
N LEU A 328 -9.18 -28.49 -45.36
CA LEU A 328 -8.06 -28.90 -46.22
C LEU A 328 -7.98 -30.43 -46.38
N PHE A 329 -9.11 -31.11 -46.59
CA PHE A 329 -9.18 -32.41 -47.27
C PHE A 329 -10.57 -32.60 -47.90
N GLY A 330 -10.61 -32.67 -49.24
CA GLY A 330 -11.80 -32.77 -50.10
C GLY A 330 -12.01 -31.44 -50.84
N ILE A 331 -11.54 -31.23 -52.07
CA ILE A 331 -11.48 -32.07 -53.27
C ILE A 331 -10.09 -32.01 -53.90
#